data_AF-A0A0U1KVD4-F1
#
_entry.id   AF-A0A0U1KVD4-F1
#
_cell.length_a   1.000
_cell.length_b   1.000
_cell.length_c   1.000
_cell.angle_alpha   90.00
_cell.angle_beta   90.00
_cell.angle_gamma   90.00
#
_symmetry.space_group_name_H-M   'P 1'
#
loop_
_entity.id
_entity.type
_entity.pdbx_description
1 polymer ?
#
loop_
_entity_poly.entity_id
_entity_poly.type
_entity_poly.pdbx_seq_one_letter_code
_entity_poly.pdbx_strand_id
1 'polypeptide(L)'
;MFMGEYLHTIDNKGRLIFPAKFRDELGEVFIATKGLDNCLFVYTRSEWAILEEKLKKLPLAKPEARAFVRFFFSGAAELECDKQGRVLLPTNLREHARLDKDVVVIGVSTRIEVWNKAAWDEYNQKVSPTVAEIAENLADLGI
;
A
#
# COMPACT_ATOMS: atom_id res chain seq x y z
N MET A 1 -13.76 3.90 4.62
CA MET A 1 -12.65 3.31 5.37
C MET A 1 -12.28 1.98 4.74
N PHE A 2 -11.00 1.74 4.46
CA PHE A 2 -10.54 0.46 3.93
C PHE A 2 -10.28 -0.56 5.06
N MET A 3 -10.88 -1.74 4.96
CA MET A 3 -10.65 -2.83 5.91
C MET A 3 -10.87 -4.21 5.28
N GLY A 4 -10.18 -5.21 5.82
CA GLY A 4 -10.26 -6.61 5.38
C GLY A 4 -9.07 -7.05 4.54
N GLU A 5 -9.01 -8.36 4.28
CA GLU A 5 -7.97 -9.03 3.50
C GLU A 5 -8.61 -9.78 2.32
N TYR A 6 -8.04 -9.60 1.12
CA TYR A 6 -8.59 -10.13 -0.12
C TYR A 6 -7.50 -10.78 -0.98
N LEU A 7 -7.75 -12.03 -1.40
CA LEU A 7 -6.87 -12.76 -2.32
C LEU A 7 -7.24 -12.45 -3.77
N HIS A 8 -6.23 -12.04 -4.55
CA HIS A 8 -6.39 -11.72 -5.96
C HIS A 8 -5.19 -12.21 -6.76
N THR A 9 -5.29 -12.07 -8.08
CA THR A 9 -4.18 -12.35 -8.98
C THR A 9 -3.86 -11.17 -9.88
N ILE A 10 -2.59 -11.09 -10.27
CA ILE A 10 -2.12 -10.23 -11.34
C ILE A 10 -2.12 -11.04 -12.64
N ASP A 11 -2.67 -10.44 -13.70
CA ASP A 11 -2.65 -11.06 -15.02
C ASP A 11 -1.30 -10.88 -15.74
N ASN A 12 -1.12 -11.58 -16.85
CA ASN A 12 0.12 -11.54 -17.64
C ASN A 12 0.49 -10.15 -18.18
N LYS A 13 -0.40 -9.16 -18.09
CA LYS A 13 -0.15 -7.77 -18.49
C LYS A 13 0.15 -6.86 -17.29
N GLY A 14 0.27 -7.41 -16.09
CA GLY A 14 0.52 -6.64 -14.87
C GLY A 14 -0.72 -5.93 -14.34
N ARG A 15 -1.93 -6.44 -14.65
CA ARG A 15 -3.19 -5.83 -14.19
C ARG A 15 -3.76 -6.57 -12.98
N LEU A 16 -4.26 -5.81 -12.02
CA LEU A 16 -4.93 -6.29 -10.81
C LEU A 16 -6.40 -5.87 -10.81
N ILE A 17 -7.29 -6.73 -10.33
CA ILE A 17 -8.67 -6.32 -9.98
C ILE A 17 -8.69 -5.99 -8.49
N PHE A 18 -9.03 -4.76 -8.14
CA PHE A 18 -9.27 -4.42 -6.74
C PHE A 18 -10.61 -5.00 -6.25
N PRO A 19 -10.73 -5.37 -4.97
CA PRO A 19 -12.01 -5.72 -4.37
C PRO A 19 -13.05 -4.64 -4.67
N ALA A 20 -14.27 -5.03 -5.03
CA ALA A 20 -15.31 -4.08 -5.45
C ALA A 20 -15.53 -2.96 -4.42
N LYS A 21 -15.58 -3.31 -3.12
CA LYS A 21 -15.72 -2.35 -2.02
C LYS A 21 -14.60 -1.30 -1.98
N PHE A 22 -13.37 -1.72 -2.26
CA PHE A 22 -12.21 -0.82 -2.26
C PHE A 22 -12.23 0.10 -3.47
N ARG A 23 -12.55 -0.45 -4.64
CA ARG A 23 -12.67 0.33 -5.88
C ARG A 23 -13.74 1.42 -5.77
N ASP A 24 -14.89 1.11 -5.18
CA ASP A 24 -15.99 2.08 -5.01
C ASP A 24 -15.56 3.25 -4.10
N GLU A 25 -14.70 2.98 -3.11
CA GLU A 25 -14.17 4.01 -2.21
C GLU A 25 -12.95 4.77 -2.77
N LEU A 26 -12.13 4.15 -3.63
CA LEU A 26 -10.98 4.78 -4.27
C LEU A 26 -11.37 5.93 -5.21
N GLY A 27 -12.57 5.87 -5.80
CA GLY A 27 -13.02 6.79 -6.84
C GLY A 27 -12.40 6.49 -8.21
N GLU A 28 -12.59 7.41 -9.16
CA GLU A 28 -12.15 7.23 -10.55
C GLU A 28 -10.62 7.23 -10.69
N VAL A 29 -9.95 8.14 -9.97
CA VAL A 29 -8.50 8.26 -9.98
C VAL A 29 -7.96 8.22 -8.55
N PHE A 30 -6.94 7.39 -8.36
CA PHE A 30 -6.29 7.16 -7.07
C PHE A 30 -4.77 7.08 -7.26
N ILE A 31 -4.02 7.07 -6.15
CA ILE A 31 -2.56 7.10 -6.17
C ILE A 31 -2.03 5.77 -5.67
N ALA A 32 -1.14 5.13 -6.44
CA ALA A 32 -0.31 4.02 -5.94
C ALA A 32 1.13 4.48 -5.80
N THR A 33 1.81 3.99 -4.77
CA THR A 33 3.23 4.23 -4.55
C THR A 33 3.90 3.04 -3.86
N LYS A 34 5.22 3.08 -3.74
CA LYS A 34 6.00 2.12 -2.96
C LYS A 34 5.56 2.20 -1.50
N GLY A 35 5.18 1.05 -0.95
CA GLY A 35 4.98 0.86 0.47
C GLY A 35 6.28 0.44 1.15
N LEU A 36 6.26 0.54 2.48
CA LEU A 36 7.27 -0.08 3.32
C LEU A 36 7.15 -1.63 3.21
N ASP A 37 8.17 -2.35 3.66
CA ASP A 37 8.16 -3.83 3.71
C ASP A 37 7.97 -4.53 2.34
N ASN A 38 8.31 -3.84 1.25
CA ASN A 38 8.16 -4.33 -0.13
C ASN A 38 6.69 -4.64 -0.49
N CYS A 39 5.76 -3.80 -0.07
CA CYS A 39 4.40 -3.76 -0.59
C CYS A 39 4.16 -2.50 -1.43
N LEU A 40 2.96 -2.34 -1.97
CA LEU A 40 2.47 -1.07 -2.51
C LEU A 40 1.48 -0.44 -1.55
N PHE A 41 1.52 0.88 -1.42
CA PHE A 41 0.44 1.63 -0.80
C PHE A 41 -0.44 2.25 -1.87
N VAL A 42 -1.76 2.20 -1.66
CA VAL A 42 -2.75 2.80 -2.53
C VAL A 42 -3.66 3.70 -1.71
N TYR A 43 -3.83 4.94 -2.18
CA TYR A 43 -4.56 5.99 -1.49
C TYR A 43 -5.63 6.58 -2.41
N THR A 44 -6.75 7.00 -1.80
CA THR A 44 -7.60 8.00 -2.44
C THR A 44 -6.81 9.29 -2.68
N ARG A 45 -7.26 10.16 -3.60
CA ARG A 45 -6.64 11.48 -3.77
C ARG A 45 -6.63 12.30 -2.48
N SER A 46 -7.68 12.20 -1.67
CA SER A 46 -7.78 12.96 -0.41
C SER A 46 -6.76 12.50 0.63
N GLU A 47 -6.58 11.18 0.80
CA GLU A 47 -5.60 10.64 1.74
C GLU A 47 -4.16 10.87 1.27
N TRP A 48 -3.94 10.80 -0.05
CA TRP A 48 -2.65 11.17 -0.64
C TRP A 48 -2.28 12.63 -0.35
N ALA A 49 -3.22 13.58 -0.51
CA ALA A 49 -2.97 14.98 -0.21
C ALA A 49 -2.57 15.21 1.26
N ILE A 50 -3.19 14.47 2.20
CA ILE A 50 -2.83 14.52 3.62
C ILE A 50 -1.40 14.01 3.84
N LEU A 51 -1.01 12.90 3.20
CA LEU A 51 0.35 12.37 3.28
C LEU A 51 1.36 13.32 2.64
N GLU A 52 1.04 13.89 1.47
CA GLU A 52 1.87 14.86 0.76
C GLU A 52 2.21 16.05 1.65
N GLU A 53 1.22 16.64 2.33
CA GLU A 53 1.44 17.77 3.23
C GLU A 53 2.32 17.42 4.43
N LYS A 54 2.28 16.16 4.91
CA LYS A 54 3.20 15.69 5.96
C LYS A 54 4.62 15.54 5.41
N LEU A 55 4.78 14.97 4.22
CA LEU A 55 6.08 14.75 3.61
C LEU A 55 6.78 16.06 3.22
N LYS A 56 6.03 17.06 2.73
CA LYS A 56 6.56 18.41 2.42
C LYS A 56 7.19 19.12 3.63
N LYS A 57 6.73 18.80 4.84
CA LYS A 57 7.22 19.41 6.09
C LYS A 57 8.51 18.78 6.60
N LEU A 58 8.99 17.70 5.99
CA LEU A 58 10.22 17.05 6.41
C LEU A 58 11.45 17.93 6.11
N PRO A 59 12.43 18.00 7.03
CA PRO A 59 13.55 18.92 6.90
C PRO A 59 14.52 18.47 5.79
N LEU A 60 14.61 19.25 4.70
CA LEU A 60 15.48 18.94 3.55
C LEU A 60 16.97 18.83 3.90
N ALA A 61 17.42 19.44 5.00
CA ALA A 61 18.80 19.32 5.47
C ALA A 61 19.16 17.88 5.87
N LYS A 62 18.19 17.08 6.35
CA LYS A 62 18.43 15.71 6.80
C LYS A 62 18.47 14.72 5.62
N PRO A 63 19.55 13.95 5.43
CA PRO A 63 19.65 12.96 4.36
C PRO A 63 18.50 11.94 4.36
N GLU A 64 18.08 11.49 5.54
CA GLU A 64 17.04 10.48 5.74
C GLU A 64 15.67 11.02 5.30
N ALA A 65 15.38 12.29 5.61
CA ALA A 65 14.17 12.97 5.15
C ALA A 65 14.11 13.04 3.61
N ARG A 66 15.21 13.42 2.96
CA ARG A 66 15.27 13.46 1.48
C ARG A 66 15.10 12.06 0.89
N ALA A 67 15.72 11.04 1.48
CA ALA A 67 15.58 9.65 1.04
C ALA A 67 14.12 9.18 1.15
N PHE A 68 13.46 9.47 2.27
CA PHE A 68 12.06 9.10 2.51
C PHE A 68 11.10 9.78 1.53
N VAL A 69 11.25 11.09 1.32
CA VAL A 69 10.45 11.84 0.31
C VAL A 69 10.66 11.27 -1.08
N ARG A 70 11.92 11.04 -1.49
CA ARG A 70 12.22 10.45 -2.80
C ARG A 70 11.61 9.06 -2.95
N PHE A 71 11.67 8.22 -1.91
CA PHE A 71 11.10 6.88 -1.94
C PHE A 71 9.62 6.89 -2.30
N PHE A 72 8.80 7.69 -1.61
CA PHE A 72 7.37 7.80 -1.88
C PHE A 72 7.05 8.51 -3.20
N PHE A 73 7.65 9.67 -3.48
CA PHE A 73 7.24 10.45 -4.66
C PHE A 73 7.80 9.88 -5.97
N SER A 74 8.98 9.25 -5.98
CA SER A 74 9.49 8.60 -7.19
C SER A 74 8.73 7.33 -7.57
N GLY A 75 8.02 6.72 -6.61
CA GLY A 75 7.14 5.59 -6.84
C GLY A 75 5.68 5.98 -7.13
N ALA A 76 5.28 7.22 -6.85
CA ALA A 76 3.88 7.62 -6.92
C ALA A 76 3.40 7.73 -8.38
N ALA A 77 2.24 7.13 -8.66
CA ALA A 77 1.57 7.21 -9.95
C ALA A 77 0.06 7.36 -9.76
N GLU A 78 -0.57 8.22 -10.57
CA GLU A 78 -2.03 8.24 -10.70
C GLU A 78 -2.48 7.02 -11.50
N LEU A 79 -3.48 6.31 -10.98
CA LEU A 79 -4.05 5.11 -11.58
C LEU A 79 -5.57 5.24 -11.70
N GLU A 80 -6.12 4.53 -12.68
CA GLU A 80 -7.55 4.41 -12.93
C GLU A 80 -7.91 2.95 -13.23
N CYS A 81 -9.18 2.58 -13.01
CA CYS A 81 -9.68 1.28 -13.41
C CYS A 81 -10.16 1.31 -14.86
N ASP A 82 -9.91 0.24 -15.61
CA ASP A 82 -10.57 0.01 -16.89
C ASP A 82 -12.06 -0.34 -16.72
N LYS A 83 -12.79 -0.48 -17.82
CA LYS A 83 -14.23 -0.82 -17.82
C LYS A 83 -14.55 -2.16 -17.13
N GLN A 84 -13.56 -3.02 -16.90
CA GLN A 84 -13.71 -4.31 -16.21
C GLN A 84 -13.28 -4.22 -14.73
N GLY A 85 -12.92 -3.02 -14.24
CA GLY A 85 -12.46 -2.82 -12.87
C GLY A 85 -11.00 -3.24 -12.64
N ARG A 86 -10.21 -3.40 -13.70
CA ARG A 86 -8.77 -3.71 -13.59
C ARG A 86 -7.94 -2.44 -13.58
N VAL A 87 -6.92 -2.41 -12.73
CA VAL A 87 -5.87 -1.40 -12.75
C VAL A 87 -4.61 -1.95 -13.43
N LEU A 88 -3.93 -1.17 -14.26
CA LEU A 88 -2.59 -1.51 -14.73
C LEU A 88 -1.56 -1.01 -13.71
N LEU A 89 -0.81 -1.92 -13.09
CA LEU A 89 0.23 -1.53 -12.14
C LEU A 89 1.53 -1.18 -12.88
N PRO A 90 2.12 0.01 -12.64
CA PRO A 90 3.41 0.39 -13.18
C PRO A 90 4.49 -0.66 -12.90
N THR A 91 5.37 -0.91 -13.86
CA THR A 91 6.40 -1.96 -13.77
C THR A 91 7.32 -1.77 -12.57
N ASN A 92 7.78 -0.56 -12.32
CA ASN A 92 8.63 -0.21 -11.17
C ASN A 92 7.96 -0.52 -9.82
N LEU A 93 6.63 -0.39 -9.72
CA LEU A 93 5.87 -0.73 -8.53
C LEU A 93 5.73 -2.25 -8.37
N ARG A 94 5.37 -2.96 -9.45
CA ARG A 94 5.31 -4.43 -9.42
C ARG A 94 6.65 -5.05 -9.05
N GLU A 95 7.75 -4.53 -9.58
CA GLU A 95 9.10 -4.98 -9.25
C GLU A 95 9.47 -4.71 -7.79
N HIS A 96 9.20 -3.49 -7.28
CA HIS A 96 9.44 -3.13 -5.88
C HIS A 96 8.72 -4.08 -4.93
N ALA A 97 7.43 -4.32 -5.16
CA ALA A 97 6.60 -5.14 -4.30
C ALA A 97 6.62 -6.65 -4.65
N ARG A 98 7.47 -7.03 -5.61
CA ARG A 98 7.61 -8.42 -6.10
C ARG A 98 6.27 -9.06 -6.47
N LEU A 99 5.39 -8.28 -7.08
CA LEU A 99 4.05 -8.73 -7.44
C LEU A 99 4.12 -9.54 -8.74
N ASP A 100 4.01 -10.86 -8.61
CA ASP A 100 4.07 -11.81 -9.70
C ASP A 100 2.67 -12.24 -10.14
N LYS A 101 2.07 -13.19 -9.42
CA LYS A 101 0.78 -13.78 -9.72
C LYS A 101 -0.16 -13.62 -8.53
N ASP A 102 0.14 -14.28 -7.41
CA ASP A 102 -0.78 -14.32 -6.28
C ASP A 102 -0.50 -13.16 -5.33
N VAL A 103 -1.52 -12.33 -5.11
CA VAL A 103 -1.41 -11.10 -4.31
C VAL A 103 -2.45 -11.05 -3.20
N VAL A 104 -2.11 -10.33 -2.14
CA VAL A 104 -3.02 -9.99 -1.06
C VAL A 104 -3.26 -8.50 -1.11
N VAL A 105 -4.54 -8.12 -1.11
CA VAL A 105 -4.96 -6.73 -1.01
C VAL A 105 -5.59 -6.54 0.36
N ILE A 106 -5.00 -5.67 1.19
CA ILE A 106 -5.50 -5.41 2.55
C ILE A 106 -5.91 -3.96 2.72
N GLY A 107 -6.93 -3.72 3.54
CA GLY A 107 -7.33 -2.38 3.95
C GLY A 107 -6.79 -2.04 5.33
N VAL A 108 -6.08 -0.92 5.43
CA VAL A 108 -5.46 -0.42 6.68
C VAL A 108 -5.96 1.00 6.97
N SER A 109 -7.28 1.12 7.16
CA SER A 109 -8.00 2.36 7.42
C SER A 109 -7.93 3.37 6.27
N THR A 110 -6.88 4.20 6.21
CA THR A 110 -6.72 5.30 5.24
C THR A 110 -6.02 4.88 3.96
N ARG A 111 -5.50 3.66 3.90
CA ARG A 111 -4.82 3.13 2.72
C ARG A 111 -5.20 1.68 2.46
N ILE A 112 -4.97 1.28 1.22
CA ILE A 112 -4.89 -0.12 0.83
C ILE A 112 -3.41 -0.48 0.70
N GLU A 113 -3.06 -1.72 1.03
CA GLU A 113 -1.76 -2.28 0.71
C GLU A 113 -1.90 -3.46 -0.25
N VAL A 114 -0.97 -3.56 -1.20
CA VAL A 114 -0.90 -4.67 -2.15
C VAL A 114 0.42 -5.40 -1.94
N TRP A 115 0.31 -6.68 -1.61
CA TRP A 115 1.43 -7.54 -1.24
C TRP A 115 1.54 -8.72 -2.18
N ASN A 116 2.77 -9.20 -2.39
CA ASN A 116 2.98 -10.57 -2.83
C ASN A 116 2.47 -11.53 -1.74
N LYS A 117 1.71 -12.57 -2.10
CA LYS A 117 1.10 -13.50 -1.13
C LYS A 117 2.13 -14.15 -0.20
N ALA A 118 3.23 -14.64 -0.74
CA ALA A 118 4.26 -15.29 0.06
C ALA A 118 4.95 -14.30 1.00
N ALA A 119 5.20 -13.07 0.55
CA ALA A 119 5.78 -12.02 1.39
C ALA A 119 4.84 -11.62 2.54
N TRP A 120 3.53 -11.54 2.29
CA TRP A 120 2.53 -11.28 3.33
C TRP A 120 2.48 -12.41 4.37
N ASP A 121 2.50 -13.66 3.93
CA ASP A 121 2.51 -14.82 4.83
C ASP A 121 3.78 -14.83 5.70
N GLU A 122 4.94 -14.56 5.11
CA GLU A 122 6.20 -14.45 5.83
C GLU A 122 6.20 -13.30 6.84
N TYR A 123 5.67 -12.14 6.45
CA TYR A 123 5.50 -11.00 7.35
C TYR A 123 4.62 -11.38 8.56
N ASN A 124 3.45 -11.97 8.32
CA ASN A 124 2.53 -12.38 9.39
C ASN A 124 3.15 -13.42 10.31
N GLN A 125 3.89 -14.39 9.78
CA GLN A 125 4.58 -15.39 10.61
C GLN A 125 5.65 -14.78 11.51
N LYS A 126 6.42 -13.81 11.00
CA LYS A 126 7.46 -13.12 11.76
C LYS A 126 6.88 -12.17 12.81
N VAL A 127 5.81 -11.48 12.46
CA VAL A 127 5.27 -10.38 13.27
C VAL A 127 4.22 -10.87 14.27
N SER A 128 3.56 -12.02 14.06
CA SER A 128 2.56 -12.54 15.01
C SER A 128 3.05 -12.68 16.45
N PRO A 129 4.25 -13.23 16.74
CA PRO A 129 4.78 -13.27 18.11
C PRO A 129 5.02 -11.86 18.68
N THR A 130 5.59 -10.97 17.87
CA THR A 130 5.88 -9.59 18.25
C THR A 130 4.61 -8.76 18.41
N VAL A 131 3.52 -9.06 17.72
CA VAL A 131 2.24 -8.36 17.87
C VAL A 131 1.64 -8.60 19.23
N ALA A 132 1.76 -9.82 19.78
CA ALA A 132 1.31 -10.08 21.15
C ALA A 132 2.10 -9.23 22.15
N GLU A 133 3.43 -9.20 22.02
CA GLU A 133 4.32 -8.38 22.87
C GLU A 133 4.06 -6.87 22.69
N ILE A 134 3.86 -6.41 21.44
CA ILE A 134 3.53 -5.01 21.15
C ILE A 134 2.17 -4.67 21.75
N ALA A 135 1.16 -5.54 21.62
CA ALA A 135 -0.18 -5.30 22.16
C ALA A 135 -0.14 -5.18 23.69
N GLU A 136 0.66 -6.00 24.38
CA GLU A 136 0.89 -5.85 25.82
C GLU A 136 1.48 -4.47 26.17
N ASN A 137 2.48 -4.01 25.40
CA ASN A 137 3.06 -2.69 25.59
C ASN A 137 2.14 -1.51 25.18
N LEU A 138 1.21 -1.74 24.25
CA LEU A 138 0.24 -0.73 23.80
C LEU A 138 -0.97 -0.63 24.73
N ALA A 139 -1.32 -1.71 25.44
CA ALA A 139 -2.34 -1.68 26.49
C ALA A 139 -1.98 -0.66 27.59
N ASP A 140 -0.69 -0.48 27.86
CA ASP A 140 -0.17 0.56 28.77
C ASP A 140 -0.40 2.00 28.25
N LEU A 141 -0.68 2.16 26.95
CA LEU A 141 -1.04 3.43 26.32
C LEU A 141 -2.55 3.67 26.23
N GLY A 142 -3.37 2.79 26.83
CA GLY A 142 -4.83 2.96 26.93
C GLY A 142 -5.59 2.70 25.63
N ILE A 143 -5.04 1.86 24.75
CA ILE A 143 -5.69 1.32 23.56
C ILE A 143 -5.85 -0.18 23.74
#